data_AF-S6AT50-F1
#
_entry.id   AF-S6AT50-F1
#
_cell.length_a   1.000
_cell.length_b   1.000
_cell.length_c   1.000
_cell.angle_alpha   90.00
_cell.angle_beta   90.00
_cell.angle_gamma   90.00
#
_symmetry.space_group_name_H-M   'P 1'
#
loop_
_entity.id
_entity.type
_entity.pdbx_description
1 polymer ?
#
loop_
_entity_poly.entity_id
_entity_poly.type
_entity_poly.pdbx_seq_one_letter_code
_entity_poly.pdbx_strand_id
1 'polypeptide(L)'
;MNLRRAGKRSTLSHLRYIERDGVSREGNPGKAYGPLTDQADVEAFEARGREDRHQFRFIVSPEDAEQLDDLRTDTRHLMSRMEADLGTRLDWVAVDHWNTDNPHTHIVLHGKDDIGLGQSAEVGEDLVAKPIWFDPLVVTIPARHPLLTYRHVPLDEVIRYPLVLCDPQVCEGFWRQLQRVLGTVDARLTIADRVPTLDLMMALVAAGYGLGFSSLARITELNNPEVVARPLAGCPAMLTTYPIRRKGEPAEQLARFFDRVSPTENRGVLSDQSRAEEIA
;
A
#
# COMPACT_ATOMS: atom_id res chain seq x y z
N MET A 1 -19.63 5.48 22.50
CA MET A 1 -19.45 4.02 22.63
C MET A 1 -17.98 3.72 22.88
N ASN A 2 -17.65 2.95 23.92
CA ASN A 2 -16.27 2.68 24.34
C ASN A 2 -15.59 1.66 23.40
N LEU A 3 -14.76 2.13 22.47
CA LEU A 3 -14.05 1.34 21.43
C LEU A 3 -13.04 0.31 21.99
N ARG A 4 -12.73 0.34 23.29
CA ARG A 4 -11.78 -0.59 23.93
C ARG A 4 -12.27 -2.04 24.06
N ARG A 5 -13.56 -2.33 23.88
CA ARG A 5 -14.13 -3.69 24.04
C ARG A 5 -14.41 -4.45 22.74
N ALA A 6 -14.34 -3.81 21.57
CA ALA A 6 -14.79 -4.40 20.31
C ALA A 6 -13.75 -5.29 19.60
N GLY A 7 -12.46 -5.20 19.94
CA GLY A 7 -11.39 -5.92 19.23
C GLY A 7 -11.35 -7.43 19.47
N LYS A 8 -11.65 -7.90 20.69
CA LYS A 8 -11.34 -9.28 21.12
C LYS A 8 -12.32 -10.37 20.63
N ARG A 9 -13.53 -10.01 20.17
CA ARG A 9 -14.51 -10.97 19.60
C ARG A 9 -14.68 -10.87 18.08
N SER A 10 -14.10 -9.83 17.46
CA SER A 10 -14.30 -9.54 16.03
C SER A 10 -13.60 -10.55 15.12
N THR A 11 -12.42 -11.04 15.50
CA THR A 11 -11.61 -11.96 14.69
C THR A 11 -12.28 -13.32 14.49
N LEU A 12 -12.66 -14.00 15.58
CA LEU A 12 -13.30 -15.31 15.48
C LEU A 12 -14.63 -15.22 14.73
N SER A 13 -15.41 -14.16 14.96
CA SER A 13 -16.63 -13.90 14.20
C SER A 13 -16.35 -13.67 12.72
N HIS A 14 -15.26 -12.98 12.36
CA HIS A 14 -14.88 -12.77 10.97
C HIS A 14 -14.38 -14.07 10.30
N LEU A 15 -13.54 -14.85 10.97
CA LEU A 15 -13.06 -16.15 10.48
C LEU A 15 -14.21 -17.11 10.21
N ARG A 16 -15.14 -17.23 11.17
CA ARG A 16 -16.36 -18.04 11.00
C ARG A 16 -17.27 -17.51 9.91
N TYR A 17 -17.30 -16.20 9.68
CA TYR A 17 -18.06 -15.58 8.60
C TYR A 17 -17.48 -15.94 7.23
N ILE A 18 -16.16 -15.77 7.03
CA ILE A 18 -15.52 -16.07 5.75
C ILE A 18 -15.46 -17.58 5.45
N GLU A 19 -15.42 -18.46 6.45
CA GLU A 19 -15.56 -19.91 6.23
C GLU A 19 -16.98 -20.29 5.81
N ARG A 20 -18.00 -19.66 6.41
CA ARG A 20 -19.40 -19.94 6.11
C ARG A 20 -19.80 -19.45 4.72
N ASP A 21 -19.36 -18.25 4.36
CA ASP A 21 -19.70 -17.62 3.09
C ASP A 21 -18.73 -18.05 1.97
N GLY A 22 -17.59 -18.65 2.30
CA GLY A 22 -16.65 -19.20 1.33
C GLY A 22 -17.14 -20.52 0.74
N VAL A 23 -16.84 -20.72 -0.53
CA VAL A 23 -17.10 -21.98 -1.24
C VAL A 23 -15.84 -22.34 -2.02
N SER A 24 -15.36 -23.57 -1.85
CA SER A 24 -14.26 -24.13 -2.63
C SER A 24 -14.64 -24.30 -4.10
N ARG A 25 -13.65 -24.51 -4.97
CA ARG A 25 -13.87 -24.76 -6.41
C ARG A 25 -14.82 -25.94 -6.65
N GLU A 26 -14.81 -26.95 -5.79
CA GLU A 26 -15.67 -28.14 -5.88
C GLU A 26 -17.07 -27.94 -5.27
N GLY A 27 -17.43 -26.73 -4.83
CA GLY A 27 -18.74 -26.45 -4.24
C GLY A 27 -18.88 -26.81 -2.76
N ASN A 28 -17.81 -27.28 -2.10
CA ASN A 28 -17.80 -27.54 -0.65
C ASN A 28 -17.65 -26.24 0.14
N PRO A 29 -18.07 -26.19 1.42
CA PRO A 29 -17.83 -25.04 2.30
C PRO A 29 -16.34 -24.65 2.34
N GLY A 30 -16.09 -23.34 2.38
CA GLY A 30 -14.76 -22.78 2.53
C GLY A 30 -14.11 -23.26 3.83
N LYS A 31 -12.86 -23.69 3.74
CA LYS A 31 -12.07 -24.14 4.90
C LYS A 31 -10.86 -23.24 5.06
N ALA A 32 -10.63 -22.79 6.29
CA ALA A 32 -9.40 -22.09 6.59
C ALA A 32 -8.19 -23.00 6.36
N TYR A 33 -7.16 -22.45 5.73
CA TYR A 33 -5.85 -23.09 5.56
C TYR A 33 -4.76 -22.15 6.02
N GLY A 34 -3.56 -22.69 6.20
CA GLY A 34 -2.38 -21.93 6.60
C GLY A 34 -1.15 -22.35 5.81
N PRO A 35 0.05 -21.93 6.25
CA PRO A 35 1.29 -22.14 5.52
C PRO A 35 1.63 -23.63 5.32
N LEU A 36 1.21 -24.50 6.24
CA LEU A 36 1.58 -25.93 6.24
C LEU A 36 0.37 -26.88 6.37
N THR A 37 -0.86 -26.36 6.35
CA THR A 37 -2.08 -27.16 6.53
C THR A 37 -3.21 -26.65 5.63
N ASP A 38 -4.02 -27.57 5.10
CA ASP A 38 -5.25 -27.27 4.36
C ASP A 38 -6.50 -27.15 5.26
N GLN A 39 -6.33 -27.44 6.55
CA GLN A 39 -7.37 -27.30 7.58
C GLN A 39 -6.74 -26.65 8.81
N ALA A 40 -6.77 -25.33 8.85
CA ALA A 40 -6.32 -24.54 9.97
C ALA A 40 -7.35 -24.54 11.10
N ASP A 41 -6.89 -24.71 12.33
CA ASP A 41 -7.71 -24.52 13.51
C ASP A 41 -7.86 -23.01 13.79
N VAL A 42 -9.01 -22.45 13.40
CA VAL A 42 -9.34 -21.03 13.54
C VAL A 42 -9.47 -20.60 15.00
N GLU A 43 -9.84 -21.51 15.91
CA GLU A 43 -9.94 -21.21 17.34
C GLU A 43 -8.55 -21.15 17.97
N ALA A 44 -7.68 -22.10 17.63
CA ALA A 44 -6.29 -22.07 18.03
C ALA A 44 -5.55 -20.87 17.42
N PHE A 45 -5.86 -20.48 16.17
CA PHE A 45 -5.34 -19.26 15.56
C PHE A 45 -5.78 -18.02 16.34
N GLU A 46 -7.08 -17.83 16.60
CA GLU A 46 -7.56 -16.68 17.37
C GLU A 46 -6.93 -16.62 18.76
N ALA A 47 -6.81 -17.76 19.45
CA ALA A 47 -6.20 -17.83 20.78
C ALA A 47 -4.75 -17.32 20.77
N ARG A 48 -3.96 -17.63 19.73
CA ARG A 48 -2.57 -17.14 19.58
C ARG A 48 -2.50 -15.63 19.34
N GLY A 49 -3.51 -15.04 18.69
CA GLY A 49 -3.61 -13.61 18.40
C GLY A 49 -4.30 -12.77 19.47
N ARG A 50 -4.74 -13.33 20.60
CA ARG A 50 -5.56 -12.61 21.60
C ARG A 50 -4.90 -11.40 22.25
N GLU A 51 -3.58 -11.47 22.41
CA GLU A 51 -2.77 -10.38 22.93
C GLU A 51 -2.17 -9.52 21.81
N ASP A 52 -2.36 -9.90 20.55
CA ASP A 52 -2.00 -9.09 19.40
C ASP A 52 -2.98 -7.93 19.23
N ARG A 53 -2.45 -6.71 19.21
CA ARG A 53 -3.25 -5.50 19.06
C ARG A 53 -3.54 -5.20 17.58
N HIS A 54 -2.79 -5.78 16.66
CA HIS A 54 -2.84 -5.49 15.24
C HIS A 54 -3.16 -6.76 14.45
N GLN A 55 -4.25 -6.72 13.70
CA GLN A 55 -4.61 -7.78 12.77
C GLN A 55 -4.84 -7.16 11.41
N PHE A 56 -4.20 -7.74 10.40
CA PHE A 56 -4.38 -7.34 9.02
C PHE A 56 -5.34 -8.32 8.35
N ARG A 57 -6.28 -7.76 7.58
CA ARG A 57 -7.24 -8.52 6.79
C ARG A 57 -7.19 -7.95 5.38
N PHE A 58 -6.89 -8.79 4.40
CA PHE A 58 -6.87 -8.38 3.02
C PHE A 58 -7.42 -9.49 2.14
N ILE A 59 -7.90 -9.09 0.97
CA ILE A 59 -8.46 -9.98 -0.04
C ILE A 59 -7.51 -9.96 -1.22
N VAL A 60 -7.11 -11.13 -1.68
CA VAL A 60 -6.27 -11.30 -2.85
C VAL A 60 -7.11 -11.93 -3.95
N SER A 61 -7.23 -11.22 -5.06
CA SER A 61 -7.87 -11.69 -6.28
C SER A 61 -6.81 -11.73 -7.38
N PRO A 62 -6.29 -12.89 -7.74
CA PRO A 62 -5.40 -13.00 -8.89
C PRO A 62 -6.14 -12.55 -10.16
N GLU A 63 -5.47 -11.79 -11.03
CA GLU A 63 -6.05 -11.24 -12.27
C GLU A 63 -6.59 -12.35 -13.20
N ASP A 64 -5.94 -13.53 -13.19
CA ASP A 64 -6.32 -14.72 -13.95
C ASP A 64 -6.79 -15.88 -13.03
N ALA A 65 -7.52 -15.59 -11.95
CA ALA A 65 -7.86 -16.60 -10.93
C ALA A 65 -8.59 -17.85 -11.46
N GLU A 66 -9.32 -17.75 -12.58
CA GLU A 66 -9.98 -18.89 -13.24
C GLU A 66 -9.01 -19.85 -13.92
N GLN A 67 -7.84 -19.35 -14.33
CA GLN A 67 -6.77 -20.12 -14.96
C GLN A 67 -5.83 -20.76 -13.92
N LEU A 68 -5.91 -20.33 -12.66
CA LEU A 68 -5.16 -20.94 -11.57
C LEU A 68 -5.85 -22.24 -11.13
N ASP A 69 -5.12 -23.34 -11.17
CA ASP A 69 -5.63 -24.65 -10.73
C ASP A 69 -5.87 -24.67 -9.21
N ASP A 70 -5.06 -23.94 -8.43
CA ASP A 70 -5.09 -23.95 -6.97
C ASP A 70 -4.70 -22.60 -6.33
N LEU A 71 -5.72 -21.80 -5.95
CA LEU A 71 -5.54 -20.54 -5.22
C LEU A 71 -4.79 -20.69 -3.89
N ARG A 72 -4.80 -21.87 -3.25
CA ARG A 72 -4.06 -22.10 -2.00
C ARG A 72 -2.57 -22.11 -2.24
N THR A 73 -2.14 -22.78 -3.32
CA THR A 73 -0.73 -22.83 -3.70
C THR A 73 -0.23 -21.44 -4.04
N ASP A 74 -1.00 -20.66 -4.81
CA ASP A 74 -0.62 -19.28 -5.13
C ASP A 74 -0.58 -18.37 -3.92
N THR A 75 -1.57 -18.48 -3.02
CA THR A 75 -1.58 -17.76 -1.75
C THR A 75 -0.37 -18.12 -0.90
N ARG A 76 0.01 -19.40 -0.81
CA ARG A 76 1.22 -19.83 -0.08
C ARG A 76 2.49 -19.27 -0.72
N HIS A 77 2.58 -19.23 -2.05
CA HIS A 77 3.71 -18.61 -2.75
C HIS A 77 3.78 -17.11 -2.51
N LEU A 78 2.64 -16.41 -2.53
CA LEU A 78 2.54 -14.99 -2.15
C LEU A 78 3.04 -14.78 -0.72
N MET A 79 2.49 -15.52 0.25
CA MET A 79 2.85 -15.37 1.66
C MET A 79 4.32 -15.76 1.92
N SER A 80 4.86 -16.76 1.22
CA SER A 80 6.27 -17.14 1.33
C SER A 80 7.22 -16.08 0.76
N ARG A 81 6.82 -15.42 -0.34
CA ARG A 81 7.57 -14.26 -0.86
C ARG A 81 7.52 -13.10 0.13
N MET A 82 6.35 -12.82 0.70
CA MET A 82 6.22 -11.81 1.76
C MET A 82 7.08 -12.14 3.00
N GLU A 83 7.12 -13.41 3.44
CA GLU A 83 8.03 -13.86 4.51
C GLU A 83 9.51 -13.61 4.16
N ALA A 84 9.91 -13.92 2.92
CA ALA A 84 11.28 -13.72 2.46
C ALA A 84 11.66 -12.23 2.36
N ASP A 85 10.74 -11.41 1.85
CA ASP A 85 10.91 -9.96 1.69
C ASP A 85 10.97 -9.24 3.05
N LEU A 86 10.17 -9.70 4.01
CA LEU A 86 10.14 -9.17 5.38
C LEU A 86 11.22 -9.77 6.29
N GLY A 87 11.83 -10.90 5.89
CA GLY A 87 12.85 -11.60 6.67
C GLY A 87 12.34 -12.22 7.97
N THR A 88 11.05 -12.55 8.03
CA THR A 88 10.32 -13.05 9.21
C THR A 88 9.29 -14.09 8.81
N ARG A 89 8.80 -14.86 9.80
CA ARG A 89 7.71 -15.82 9.60
C ARG A 89 6.38 -15.14 9.89
N LEU A 90 5.42 -15.29 8.97
CA LEU A 90 4.09 -14.71 9.09
C LEU A 90 3.14 -15.73 9.72
N ASP A 91 2.34 -15.31 10.70
CA ASP A 91 1.27 -16.13 11.29
C ASP A 91 -0.06 -15.73 10.68
N TRP A 92 -0.52 -16.51 9.70
CA TRP A 92 -1.72 -16.21 8.92
C TRP A 92 -2.59 -17.45 8.71
N VAL A 93 -3.87 -17.18 8.45
CA VAL A 93 -4.83 -18.14 7.90
C VAL A 93 -5.55 -17.51 6.71
N ALA A 94 -6.01 -18.33 5.78
CA ALA A 94 -6.72 -17.88 4.60
C ALA A 94 -7.92 -18.76 4.26
N VAL A 95 -8.91 -18.20 3.56
CA VAL A 95 -10.08 -18.92 3.05
C VAL A 95 -10.35 -18.47 1.61
N ASP A 96 -10.44 -19.43 0.69
CA ASP A 96 -10.76 -19.15 -0.71
C ASP A 96 -12.26 -19.12 -0.95
N HIS A 97 -12.69 -18.20 -1.80
CA HIS A 97 -14.07 -17.95 -2.20
C HIS A 97 -14.15 -18.09 -3.73
N TRP A 98 -14.82 -19.14 -4.20
CA TRP A 98 -15.09 -19.42 -5.62
C TRP A 98 -16.55 -19.16 -6.01
N ASN A 99 -17.40 -18.72 -5.07
CA ASN A 99 -18.82 -18.44 -5.27
C ASN A 99 -19.11 -17.02 -5.76
N THR A 100 -18.12 -16.34 -6.32
CA THR A 100 -18.24 -14.99 -6.88
C THR A 100 -17.62 -14.95 -8.27
N ASP A 101 -18.02 -13.96 -9.09
CA ASP A 101 -17.53 -13.81 -10.47
C ASP A 101 -16.00 -13.70 -10.59
N ASN A 102 -15.30 -13.31 -9.52
CA ASN A 102 -13.84 -13.33 -9.43
C ASN A 102 -13.39 -14.15 -8.22
N PRO A 103 -12.83 -15.35 -8.41
CA PRO A 103 -12.31 -16.15 -7.31
C PRO A 103 -11.26 -15.37 -6.51
N HIS A 104 -11.36 -15.40 -5.19
CA HIS A 104 -10.50 -14.60 -4.33
C HIS A 104 -10.24 -15.28 -2.98
N THR A 105 -9.17 -14.86 -2.33
CA THR A 105 -8.74 -15.41 -1.04
C THR A 105 -8.77 -14.33 0.02
N HIS A 106 -9.54 -14.57 1.08
CA HIS A 106 -9.48 -13.79 2.31
C HIS A 106 -8.29 -14.25 3.15
N ILE A 107 -7.39 -13.33 3.52
CA ILE A 107 -6.22 -13.63 4.35
C ILE A 107 -6.33 -12.83 5.65
N VAL A 108 -6.18 -13.52 6.77
CA VAL A 108 -6.10 -12.93 8.12
C VAL A 108 -4.70 -13.18 8.66
N LEU A 109 -3.97 -12.10 8.91
CA LEU A 109 -2.58 -12.11 9.36
C LEU A 109 -2.48 -11.45 10.74
N HIS A 110 -1.81 -12.12 11.67
CA HIS A 110 -1.40 -11.49 12.93
C HIS A 110 -0.26 -10.50 12.68
N GLY A 111 -0.35 -9.32 13.30
CA GLY A 111 0.66 -8.26 13.27
C GLY A 111 1.82 -8.59 14.19
N LYS A 112 2.37 -9.79 14.04
CA LYS A 112 3.42 -10.36 14.89
C LYS A 112 4.79 -9.70 14.67
N ASP A 113 4.92 -8.86 13.64
CA ASP A 113 6.15 -8.15 13.32
C ASP A 113 6.16 -6.72 13.85
N ASP A 114 7.33 -6.30 14.33
CA ASP A 114 7.58 -4.98 14.90
C ASP A 114 7.62 -3.84 13.86
N ILE A 115 7.27 -4.10 12.60
CA ILE A 115 7.47 -3.17 11.48
C ILE A 115 6.29 -3.16 10.49
N GLY A 116 5.81 -1.97 10.14
CA GLY A 116 4.95 -1.69 9.00
C GLY A 116 5.62 -0.74 8.01
N LEU A 117 5.05 -0.53 6.83
CA LEU A 117 5.49 0.49 5.89
C LEU A 117 4.42 1.58 5.77
N GLY A 118 4.84 2.83 5.67
CA GLY A 118 3.96 3.97 5.50
C GLY A 118 4.61 5.10 4.74
N GLN A 119 3.80 6.05 4.30
CA GLN A 119 4.25 7.24 3.56
C GLN A 119 4.27 8.50 4.45
N SER A 120 4.43 8.32 5.75
CA SER A 120 4.55 9.42 6.71
C SER A 120 5.54 9.07 7.82
N ALA A 121 6.34 10.06 8.21
CA ALA A 121 7.21 9.98 9.38
C ALA A 121 6.48 10.33 10.69
N GLU A 122 5.29 10.93 10.60
CA GLU A 122 4.49 11.30 11.77
C GLU A 122 3.83 10.05 12.35
N VAL A 123 4.45 9.51 13.38
CA VAL A 123 4.03 8.30 14.06
C VAL A 123 3.90 8.57 15.56
N GLY A 124 3.13 7.75 16.28
CA GLY A 124 2.94 7.91 17.72
C GLY A 124 4.25 7.85 18.52
N GLU A 125 4.23 8.34 19.76
CA GLU A 125 5.43 8.51 20.60
C GLU A 125 6.24 7.22 20.81
N ASP A 126 5.62 6.04 20.74
CA ASP A 126 6.29 4.75 20.91
C ASP A 126 6.86 4.17 19.61
N LEU A 127 6.75 4.90 18.49
CA LEU A 127 7.13 4.46 17.16
C LEU A 127 8.34 5.24 16.61
N VAL A 128 9.01 4.64 15.64
CA VAL A 128 10.12 5.19 14.87
C VAL A 128 9.82 5.00 13.39
N ALA A 129 9.96 6.06 12.61
CA ALA A 129 9.85 6.06 11.16
C ALA A 129 11.09 6.72 10.55
N LYS A 130 11.96 5.93 9.90
CA LYS A 130 13.18 6.43 9.24
C LYS A 130 13.15 6.12 7.74
N PRO A 131 13.35 7.08 6.84
CA PRO A 131 13.13 6.84 5.41
C PRO A 131 14.05 5.73 4.88
N ILE A 132 13.48 4.80 4.10
CA ILE A 132 14.24 3.70 3.46
C ILE A 132 14.10 3.66 1.96
N TRP A 133 13.03 4.24 1.40
CA TRP A 133 12.78 4.18 -0.04
C TRP A 133 12.35 5.53 -0.55
N PHE A 134 12.84 5.87 -1.74
CA PHE A 134 12.45 7.08 -2.45
C PHE A 134 12.07 6.67 -3.87
N ASP A 135 10.87 7.05 -4.30
CA ASP A 135 10.39 6.82 -5.66
C ASP A 135 9.98 8.15 -6.30
N PRO A 136 10.32 8.44 -7.57
CA PRO A 136 9.94 9.69 -8.20
C PRO A 136 8.42 9.89 -8.20
N LEU A 137 7.97 11.06 -7.76
CA LEU A 137 6.60 11.53 -7.96
C LEU A 137 6.46 12.00 -9.40
N VAL A 138 5.49 11.43 -10.11
CA VAL A 138 5.18 11.76 -11.50
C VAL A 138 3.74 12.21 -11.64
N VAL A 139 3.49 13.03 -12.66
CA VAL A 139 2.14 13.35 -13.13
C VAL A 139 1.68 12.22 -14.03
N THR A 140 0.46 11.76 -13.83
CA THR A 140 -0.18 10.76 -14.68
C THR A 140 -1.13 11.47 -15.64
N ILE A 141 -0.91 11.24 -16.94
CA ILE A 141 -1.47 12.03 -18.02
C ILE A 141 -2.15 11.10 -19.02
N PRO A 142 -3.37 11.38 -19.49
CA PRO A 142 -3.99 10.60 -20.56
C PRO A 142 -3.11 10.57 -21.82
N ALA A 143 -3.06 9.44 -22.52
CA ALA A 143 -2.19 9.24 -23.71
C ALA A 143 -2.41 10.26 -24.84
N ARG A 144 -3.53 10.98 -24.83
CA ARG A 144 -3.90 12.01 -25.81
C ARG A 144 -4.08 13.40 -25.18
N HIS A 145 -3.15 13.80 -24.31
CA HIS A 145 -3.20 15.08 -23.62
C HIS A 145 -2.16 16.09 -24.15
N PRO A 146 -2.48 17.41 -24.26
CA PRO A 146 -1.54 18.43 -24.74
C PRO A 146 -0.23 18.54 -23.95
N LEU A 147 -0.28 18.23 -22.65
CA LEU A 147 0.90 18.26 -21.77
C LEU A 147 1.98 17.22 -22.15
N LEU A 148 1.68 16.25 -23.01
CA LEU A 148 2.66 15.27 -23.47
C LEU A 148 3.74 15.87 -24.38
N THR A 149 3.57 17.11 -24.83
CA THR A 149 4.63 17.90 -25.49
C THR A 149 5.80 18.20 -24.54
N TYR A 150 5.56 18.22 -23.22
CA TYR A 150 6.59 18.38 -22.22
C TYR A 150 7.23 17.04 -21.86
N ARG A 151 8.57 16.99 -21.84
CA ARG A 151 9.31 15.86 -21.26
C ARG A 151 9.29 15.88 -19.73
N HIS A 152 9.36 17.08 -19.15
CA HIS A 152 9.17 17.35 -17.74
C HIS A 152 8.11 18.45 -17.64
N VAL A 153 7.02 18.19 -16.92
CA VAL A 153 5.84 19.06 -16.95
C VAL A 153 5.96 20.10 -15.84
N PRO A 154 5.92 21.41 -16.16
CA PRO A 154 5.86 22.45 -15.15
C PRO A 154 4.60 22.31 -14.28
N LEU A 155 4.73 22.41 -12.96
CA LEU A 155 3.59 22.23 -12.05
C LEU A 155 2.48 23.27 -12.28
N ASP A 156 2.86 24.49 -12.64
CA ASP A 156 1.94 25.58 -13.01
C ASP A 156 1.15 25.32 -14.29
N GLU A 157 1.64 24.44 -15.17
CA GLU A 157 0.87 23.95 -16.32
C GLU A 157 -0.05 22.79 -15.92
N VAL A 158 0.38 21.90 -15.01
CA VAL A 158 -0.44 20.77 -14.52
C VAL A 158 -1.73 21.26 -13.85
N ILE A 159 -1.61 22.23 -12.92
CA ILE A 159 -2.73 22.71 -12.11
C ILE A 159 -3.80 23.49 -12.88
N ARG A 160 -3.53 23.82 -14.16
CA ARG A 160 -4.52 24.44 -15.06
C ARG A 160 -5.57 23.45 -15.55
N TYR A 161 -5.32 22.16 -15.38
CA TYR A 161 -6.23 21.09 -15.76
C TYR A 161 -6.92 20.49 -14.53
N PRO A 162 -8.10 19.85 -14.71
CA PRO A 162 -8.77 19.14 -13.63
C PRO A 162 -7.89 18.02 -13.07
N LEU A 163 -7.85 17.89 -11.74
CA LEU A 163 -7.06 16.90 -11.01
C LEU A 163 -7.95 15.83 -10.38
N VAL A 164 -7.61 14.56 -10.58
CA VAL A 164 -8.14 13.42 -9.82
C VAL A 164 -7.15 13.13 -8.71
N LEU A 165 -7.56 13.34 -7.45
CA LEU A 165 -6.68 13.28 -6.29
C LEU A 165 -7.11 12.19 -5.32
N CYS A 166 -6.19 11.60 -4.58
CA CYS A 166 -6.57 10.67 -3.52
C CYS A 166 -7.38 11.38 -2.44
N ASP A 167 -8.27 10.63 -1.80
CA ASP A 167 -8.96 11.07 -0.60
C ASP A 167 -7.95 11.30 0.54
N PRO A 168 -7.93 12.49 1.17
CA PRO A 168 -6.99 12.84 2.23
C PRO A 168 -7.05 11.96 3.47
N GLN A 169 -8.19 11.32 3.76
CA GLN A 169 -8.36 10.46 4.93
C GLN A 169 -7.98 9.01 4.64
N VAL A 170 -8.22 8.55 3.40
CA VAL A 170 -7.90 7.17 3.00
C VAL A 170 -6.41 7.03 2.65
N CYS A 171 -5.85 7.99 1.93
CA CYS A 171 -4.46 7.98 1.48
C CYS A 171 -3.62 9.06 2.17
N GLU A 172 -3.78 9.20 3.49
CA GLU A 172 -3.24 10.31 4.26
C GLU A 172 -1.73 10.55 4.05
N GLY A 173 -0.92 9.49 4.12
CA GLY A 173 0.54 9.60 3.93
C GLY A 173 0.93 10.11 2.54
N PHE A 174 0.34 9.55 1.50
CA PHE A 174 0.53 10.00 0.12
C PHE A 174 0.08 11.45 -0.05
N TRP A 175 -1.13 11.77 0.43
CA TRP A 175 -1.73 13.08 0.31
C TRP A 175 -0.86 14.16 0.97
N ARG A 176 -0.31 13.92 2.17
CA ARG A 176 0.58 14.89 2.83
C ARG A 176 1.84 15.16 2.01
N GLN A 177 2.45 14.14 1.42
CA GLN A 177 3.63 14.33 0.58
C GLN A 177 3.28 15.11 -0.69
N LEU A 178 2.17 14.75 -1.35
CA LEU A 178 1.68 15.46 -2.52
C LEU A 178 1.31 16.92 -2.20
N GLN A 179 0.70 17.17 -1.04
CA GLN A 179 0.32 18.52 -0.61
C GLN A 179 1.54 19.43 -0.44
N ARG A 180 2.71 18.91 -0.02
CA ARG A 180 3.95 19.71 0.03
C ARG A 180 4.38 20.17 -1.36
N VAL A 181 4.19 19.33 -2.38
CA VAL A 181 4.51 19.67 -3.77
C VAL A 181 3.48 20.66 -4.32
N LEU A 182 2.19 20.36 -4.17
CA LEU A 182 1.10 21.24 -4.62
C LEU A 182 1.07 22.59 -3.90
N GLY A 183 1.57 22.66 -2.66
CA GLY A 183 1.65 23.91 -1.89
C GLY A 183 2.74 24.88 -2.37
N THR A 184 3.61 24.47 -3.31
CA THR A 184 4.63 25.37 -3.88
C THR A 184 4.07 26.35 -4.91
N VAL A 185 2.85 26.14 -5.39
CA VAL A 185 2.16 27.00 -6.35
C VAL A 185 1.04 27.77 -5.66
N ASP A 186 1.01 29.08 -5.87
CA ASP A 186 -0.05 29.95 -5.34
C ASP A 186 -1.23 30.02 -6.31
N ALA A 187 -1.96 28.91 -6.43
CA ALA A 187 -3.09 28.79 -7.33
C ALA A 187 -4.17 27.86 -6.79
N ARG A 188 -5.42 28.17 -7.14
CA ARG A 188 -6.57 27.33 -6.79
C ARG A 188 -6.61 26.09 -7.68
N LEU A 189 -6.50 24.91 -7.06
CA LEU A 189 -6.60 23.63 -7.76
C LEU A 189 -8.04 23.37 -8.23
N THR A 190 -8.19 22.93 -9.48
CA THR A 190 -9.45 22.40 -9.99
C THR A 190 -9.49 20.90 -9.72
N ILE A 191 -10.32 20.46 -8.79
CA ILE A 191 -10.45 19.03 -8.42
C ILE A 191 -11.61 18.43 -9.20
N ALA A 192 -11.32 17.49 -10.09
CA ALA A 192 -12.33 16.72 -10.81
C ALA A 192 -12.99 15.69 -9.88
N ASP A 193 -12.20 14.96 -9.10
CA ASP A 193 -12.70 13.96 -8.17
C ASP A 193 -11.70 13.65 -7.03
N ARG A 194 -12.23 13.09 -5.93
CA ARG A 194 -11.48 12.55 -4.80
C ARG A 194 -11.74 11.06 -4.69
N VAL A 195 -10.69 10.26 -4.88
CA VAL A 195 -10.82 8.80 -4.98
C VAL A 195 -10.14 8.07 -3.82
N PRO A 196 -10.75 6.98 -3.30
CA PRO A 196 -10.20 6.23 -2.16
C PRO A 196 -9.01 5.35 -2.55
N THR A 197 -8.80 5.08 -3.84
CA THR A 197 -7.73 4.18 -4.31
C THR A 197 -7.02 4.75 -5.52
N LEU A 198 -5.75 4.38 -5.65
CA LEU A 198 -4.92 4.77 -6.78
C LEU A 198 -5.38 4.11 -8.09
N ASP A 199 -5.88 2.89 -8.04
CA ASP A 199 -6.37 2.19 -9.25
C ASP A 199 -7.61 2.90 -9.84
N LEU A 200 -8.51 3.40 -8.98
CA LEU A 200 -9.61 4.24 -9.44
C LEU A 200 -9.11 5.57 -10.01
N MET A 201 -8.08 6.18 -9.39
CA MET A 201 -7.44 7.37 -9.97
C MET A 201 -6.93 7.07 -11.38
N MET A 202 -6.22 5.95 -11.58
CA MET A 202 -5.65 5.58 -12.86
C MET A 202 -6.73 5.29 -13.91
N ALA A 203 -7.85 4.67 -13.53
CA ALA A 203 -8.99 4.47 -14.42
C ALA A 203 -9.59 5.81 -14.89
N LEU A 204 -9.77 6.78 -13.98
CA LEU A 204 -10.31 8.10 -14.34
C LEU A 204 -9.33 8.92 -15.19
N VAL A 205 -8.03 8.82 -14.93
CA VAL A 205 -6.99 9.44 -15.77
C VAL A 205 -6.98 8.81 -17.16
N ALA A 206 -6.99 7.48 -17.28
CA ALA A 206 -7.06 6.78 -18.56
C ALA A 206 -8.29 7.21 -19.38
N ALA A 207 -9.43 7.38 -18.71
CA ALA A 207 -10.67 7.86 -19.33
C ALA A 207 -10.69 9.38 -19.63
N GLY A 208 -9.65 10.12 -19.24
CA GLY A 208 -9.50 11.54 -19.57
C GLY A 208 -10.27 12.51 -18.67
N TYR A 209 -10.76 12.07 -17.50
CA TYR A 209 -11.47 12.96 -16.56
C TYR A 209 -10.57 14.00 -15.88
N GLY A 210 -9.26 13.77 -15.86
CA GLY A 210 -8.28 14.70 -15.31
C GLY A 210 -6.87 14.12 -15.28
N LEU A 211 -5.97 14.87 -14.64
CA LEU A 211 -4.60 14.46 -14.36
C LEU A 211 -4.50 13.89 -12.95
N GLY A 212 -3.60 12.94 -12.74
CA GLY A 212 -3.32 12.38 -11.42
C GLY A 212 -1.85 12.54 -11.03
N PHE A 213 -1.52 12.03 -9.85
CA PHE A 213 -0.15 11.93 -9.38
C PHE A 213 0.09 10.53 -8.84
N SER A 214 1.27 9.99 -9.09
CA SER A 214 1.62 8.66 -8.61
C SER A 214 3.14 8.52 -8.49
N SER A 215 3.57 7.39 -7.95
CA SER A 215 4.95 6.94 -7.96
C SER A 215 5.29 6.39 -9.35
N LEU A 216 6.52 6.60 -9.83
CA LEU A 216 6.95 6.06 -11.13
C LEU A 216 6.88 4.53 -11.14
N ALA A 217 7.36 3.87 -10.07
CA ALA A 217 7.31 2.42 -9.96
C ALA A 217 5.89 1.87 -10.13
N ARG A 218 4.89 2.53 -9.52
CA ARG A 218 3.49 2.12 -9.61
C ARG A 218 2.91 2.27 -11.01
N ILE A 219 3.28 3.33 -11.74
CA ILE A 219 2.82 3.48 -13.13
C ILE A 219 3.48 2.46 -14.06
N THR A 220 4.75 2.16 -13.84
CA THR A 220 5.44 1.09 -14.57
C THR A 220 4.78 -0.27 -14.31
N GLU A 221 4.37 -0.55 -13.07
CA GLU A 221 3.67 -1.77 -12.69
C GLU A 221 2.29 -1.88 -13.36
N LEU A 222 1.47 -0.82 -13.32
CA LEU A 222 0.14 -0.83 -13.96
C LEU A 222 0.21 -1.04 -15.47
N ASN A 223 1.31 -0.63 -16.12
CA ASN A 223 1.58 -0.82 -17.54
C ASN A 223 0.38 -0.49 -18.47
N ASN A 224 -0.36 0.59 -18.15
CA ASN A 224 -1.56 0.96 -18.87
C ASN A 224 -1.21 1.87 -20.07
N PRO A 225 -1.49 1.47 -21.33
CA PRO A 225 -1.11 2.24 -22.51
C PRO A 225 -1.86 3.58 -22.65
N GLU A 226 -3.01 3.74 -21.98
CA GLU A 226 -3.80 4.98 -22.00
C GLU A 226 -3.31 6.02 -20.99
N VAL A 227 -2.32 5.68 -20.15
CA VAL A 227 -1.74 6.56 -19.13
C VAL A 227 -0.24 6.70 -19.35
N VAL A 228 0.22 7.94 -19.43
CA VAL A 228 1.63 8.28 -19.58
C VAL A 228 2.11 9.01 -18.33
N ALA A 229 3.19 8.50 -17.72
CA ALA A 229 3.90 9.21 -16.66
C ALA A 229 4.83 10.28 -17.23
N ARG A 230 4.82 11.47 -16.63
CA ARG A 230 5.84 12.49 -16.84
C ARG A 230 6.36 13.04 -15.51
N PRO A 231 7.69 13.21 -15.37
CA PRO A 231 8.26 13.89 -14.21
C PRO A 231 7.83 15.37 -14.19
N LEU A 232 7.79 15.95 -13.00
CA LEU A 232 7.64 17.40 -12.84
C LEU A 232 8.93 18.12 -13.25
N ALA A 233 8.80 19.34 -13.79
CA ALA A 233 9.95 20.19 -14.07
C ALA A 233 10.54 20.80 -12.79
N GLY A 234 11.85 21.03 -12.77
CA GLY A 234 12.58 21.54 -11.62
C GLY A 234 13.21 20.43 -10.79
N CYS A 235 13.22 20.60 -9.46
CA CYS A 235 13.77 19.59 -8.55
C CYS A 235 12.90 18.33 -8.56
N PRO A 236 13.48 17.12 -8.67
CA PRO A 236 12.73 15.87 -8.59
C PRO A 236 11.96 15.77 -7.28
N ALA A 237 10.63 15.78 -7.36
CA ALA A 237 9.79 15.46 -6.23
C ALA A 237 9.84 13.95 -5.98
N MET A 238 10.08 13.55 -4.74
CA MET A 238 10.23 12.14 -4.36
C MET A 238 9.14 11.76 -3.35
N LEU A 239 8.49 10.62 -3.57
CA LEU A 239 7.69 9.93 -2.57
C LEU A 239 8.62 9.11 -1.68
N THR A 240 8.46 9.28 -0.37
CA THR A 240 9.28 8.60 0.63
C THR A 240 8.47 7.54 1.36
N THR A 241 9.01 6.33 1.45
CA THR A 241 8.44 5.25 2.27
C THR A 241 9.27 5.07 3.53
N TYR A 242 8.57 4.95 4.64
CA TYR A 242 9.10 4.80 5.99
C TYR A 242 8.71 3.42 6.53
N PRO A 243 9.67 2.64 7.05
CA PRO A 243 9.38 1.58 7.98
C PRO A 243 8.98 2.19 9.31
N ILE A 244 7.78 1.85 9.76
CA ILE A 244 7.20 2.25 11.03
C ILE A 244 7.38 1.09 11.98
N ARG A 245 8.16 1.29 13.04
CA ARG A 245 8.40 0.25 14.04
C ARG A 245 8.30 0.79 15.45
N ARG A 246 8.22 -0.07 16.46
CA ARG A 246 8.37 0.36 17.85
C ARG A 246 9.77 0.88 18.15
N LYS A 247 9.87 1.80 19.11
CA LYS A 247 11.13 2.22 19.75
C LYS A 247 11.74 1.04 20.50
N GLY A 248 13.04 0.81 20.27
CA GLY A 248 13.78 -0.35 20.74
C GLY A 248 14.87 -0.75 19.76
N GLU A 249 15.76 -1.64 20.20
CA GLU A 249 16.75 -2.27 19.32
C GLU A 249 16.04 -3.21 18.34
N PRO A 250 16.17 -3.00 17.03
CA PRO A 250 15.60 -3.91 16.04
C PRO A 250 16.33 -5.26 16.09
N ALA A 251 15.63 -6.34 15.74
CA ALA A 251 16.28 -7.62 15.49
C ALA A 251 17.42 -7.45 14.48
N GLU A 252 18.52 -8.20 14.63
CA GLU A 252 19.74 -8.07 13.82
C GLU A 252 19.46 -8.23 12.31
N GLN A 253 18.50 -9.10 11.97
CA GLN A 253 18.02 -9.29 10.60
C GLN A 253 17.37 -8.03 10.04
N LEU A 254 16.59 -7.33 10.85
CA LEU A 254 15.91 -6.11 10.46
C LEU A 254 16.87 -4.92 10.36
N ALA A 255 17.87 -4.86 11.25
CA ALA A 255 18.97 -3.91 11.13
C ALA A 255 19.71 -4.10 9.79
N ARG A 256 20.09 -5.34 9.47
CA ARG A 256 20.72 -5.69 8.18
C ARG A 256 19.83 -5.42 6.96
N PHE A 257 18.51 -5.57 7.10
CA PHE A 257 17.58 -5.17 6.05
C PHE A 257 17.66 -3.67 5.83
N PHE A 258 17.52 -2.86 6.89
CA PHE A 258 17.64 -1.41 6.81
C PHE A 258 18.96 -0.96 6.20
N ASP A 259 20.08 -1.56 6.58
CA ASP A 259 21.39 -1.20 6.01
C ASP A 259 21.48 -1.50 4.51
N ARG A 260 20.75 -2.51 4.01
CA ARG A 260 20.71 -2.85 2.58
C ARG A 260 19.76 -1.98 1.77
N VAL A 261 18.63 -1.58 2.35
CA VAL A 261 17.62 -0.78 1.64
C VAL A 261 17.79 0.72 1.86
N SER A 262 18.50 1.15 2.90
CA SER A 262 18.81 2.56 3.13
C SER A 262 19.79 3.03 2.06
N PRO A 263 19.43 4.02 1.24
CA PRO A 263 20.26 4.42 0.12
C PRO A 263 21.52 5.13 0.62
N THR A 264 22.67 4.49 0.41
CA THR A 264 24.00 5.07 0.61
C THR A 264 24.23 6.29 -0.30
N GLU A 265 23.43 6.46 -1.36
CA GLU A 265 23.67 7.39 -2.46
C GLU A 265 22.92 8.73 -2.37
N ASN A 266 22.11 9.01 -1.34
CA ASN A 266 21.35 10.28 -1.25
C ASN A 266 21.71 11.19 -0.07
N ARG A 267 22.91 11.03 0.52
CA ARG A 267 23.45 11.96 1.54
C ARG A 267 23.54 13.41 1.05
N GLY A 268 23.58 13.65 -0.26
CA GLY A 268 23.56 15.00 -0.84
C GLY A 268 22.19 15.70 -0.71
N VAL A 269 21.08 14.99 -0.98
CA VAL A 269 19.73 15.58 -0.99
C VAL A 269 19.18 15.80 0.43
N LEU A 270 19.57 14.94 1.38
CA LEU A 270 19.25 15.11 2.80
C LEU A 270 19.93 16.35 3.43
N SER A 271 21.08 16.78 2.89
CA SER A 271 21.84 17.91 3.45
C SER A 271 21.25 19.29 3.14
N ASP A 272 20.41 19.40 2.11
CA ASP A 272 19.76 20.67 1.74
C ASP A 272 18.42 20.89 2.46
N GLN A 273 17.74 19.82 2.91
CA GLN A 273 16.50 19.96 3.69
C GLN A 273 16.76 20.24 5.17
N SER A 274 17.86 19.74 5.75
CA SER A 274 18.22 20.07 7.14
C SER A 274 18.71 21.52 7.32
N ARG A 275 19.19 22.17 6.25
CA ARG A 275 19.61 23.59 6.30
C ARG A 275 18.43 24.57 6.25
N ALA A 276 17.26 24.13 5.81
CA ALA A 276 16.07 24.98 5.74
C ALA A 276 15.35 25.11 7.10
N GLU A 277 15.61 24.23 8.07
CA GLU A 277 15.04 24.30 9.42
C GLU A 277 15.96 25.06 10.42
N GLU A 278 17.14 25.53 9.99
CA GLU A 278 18.13 26.18 10.86
C GLU A 278 18.36 27.67 10.57
N ILE A 279 17.48 28.32 9.79
CA ILE A 279 17.47 29.78 9.63
C ILE A 279 16.07 30.31 9.94
N ALA A 280 15.95 30.80 11.19
CA ALA A 280 15.06 31.85 11.74
C ALA A 280 13.78 32.21 10.98
#